data_AF-F6SRW6-F1
#
_entry.id   AF-F6SRW6-F1
#
_cell.length_a   1.000
_cell.length_b   1.000
_cell.length_c   1.000
_cell.angle_alpha   90.00
_cell.angle_beta   90.00
_cell.angle_gamma   90.00
#
_symmetry.space_group_name_H-M   'P 1'
#
loop_
_entity.id
_entity.type
_entity.pdbx_description
1 polymer ?
#
loop_
_entity_poly.entity_id
_entity_poly.type
_entity_poly.pdbx_seq_one_letter_code
_entity_poly.pdbx_strand_id
1 'polypeptide(L)'
;MIARTATKLAWATHYVGDLRAVNNGLLDTYQLKSLDGLFEAKIEDLNITRSSLDGRLYLVPDVDVSPGGSIVSEADNDATREGYDRIIRCVGFQFDNSVFHSSLNVERGVGTRKKYPKISFLYEALDVKKLYFAGTNTHSLDWRKSAGGFIHGYRYTVRTLHRIMEWKHHGVQWPAVKFSNPLDLMTHMFKRINEASDIYQMFSVLCEVIIFDENNFSSTYLEAYPCALISRLEKVSGHPVPDSIMVTSLEYGKNFSGAGKDPFKSGRAAYGASVSHRSNFLHPVLYYYKEKYNDTAFISKHRQWVLPVPDRVHHILEEFTTKFDAHKTHTLQTRRFMEESLGVDLRNFFADQCFALSLVSSSLPAGCKDRNESSTLTVATDPLTAQLDRSFDIFTQP
;
A
#
# COMPACT_ATOMS: atom_id res chain seq x y z
N MET A 1 -12.03 -3.37 32.88
CA MET A 1 -11.07 -3.78 31.83
C MET A 1 -9.68 -3.34 32.25
N ILE A 2 -8.68 -4.20 32.04
CA ILE A 2 -7.28 -3.86 32.31
C ILE A 2 -6.47 -3.95 31.03
N ALA A 3 -5.68 -2.93 30.75
CA ALA A 3 -4.81 -2.89 29.59
C ALA A 3 -3.34 -2.68 30.01
N ARG A 4 -2.42 -3.38 29.32
CA ARG A 4 -0.96 -3.21 29.53
C ARG A 4 -0.47 -1.80 29.21
N THR A 5 -1.15 -1.12 28.29
CA THR A 5 -0.81 0.22 27.80
C THR A 5 -2.08 0.98 27.51
N ALA A 6 -1.95 2.31 27.37
CA ALA A 6 -2.94 3.21 26.78
C ALA A 6 -3.78 2.51 25.70
N THR A 7 -5.10 2.49 25.90
CA THR A 7 -6.02 1.85 24.96
C THR A 7 -5.90 2.51 23.58
N LYS A 8 -5.53 1.70 22.58
CA LYS A 8 -5.41 2.17 21.19
C LYS A 8 -6.71 1.94 20.46
N LEU A 9 -7.19 2.99 19.80
CA LEU A 9 -8.43 2.96 19.02
C LEU A 9 -8.10 2.70 17.55
N ALA A 10 -8.75 1.72 16.94
CA ALA A 10 -8.48 1.29 15.58
C ALA A 10 -8.65 2.41 14.54
N TRP A 11 -9.62 3.31 14.75
CA TRP A 11 -9.82 4.48 13.88
C TRP A 11 -8.69 5.51 13.99
N ALA A 12 -8.04 5.63 15.15
CA ALA A 12 -6.97 6.59 15.37
C ALA A 12 -5.64 6.05 14.83
N THR A 13 -5.37 4.76 15.06
CA THR A 13 -4.13 4.11 14.62
C THR A 13 -4.17 3.62 13.17
N HIS A 14 -5.35 3.61 12.55
CA HIS A 14 -5.63 2.94 11.29
C HIS A 14 -5.17 1.48 11.27
N TYR A 15 -5.27 0.80 12.42
CA TYR A 15 -4.92 -0.60 12.56
C TYR A 15 -6.07 -1.37 13.19
N VAL A 16 -6.71 -2.22 12.40
CA VAL A 16 -7.90 -2.98 12.80
C VAL A 16 -7.67 -4.01 13.91
N GLY A 17 -6.41 -4.31 14.26
CA GLY A 17 -6.05 -5.13 15.42
C GLY A 17 -6.06 -4.38 16.75
N ASP A 18 -6.32 -3.07 16.75
CA ASP A 18 -6.57 -2.26 17.95
C ASP A 18 -8.09 -2.22 18.27
N LEU A 19 -8.50 -1.56 19.36
CA LEU A 19 -9.89 -1.56 19.82
C LEU A 19 -10.83 -0.94 18.78
N ARG A 20 -11.80 -1.74 18.32
CA ARG A 20 -12.79 -1.36 17.30
C ARG A 20 -13.96 -0.63 17.92
N ALA A 21 -14.56 0.30 17.16
CA ALA A 21 -15.79 1.02 17.52
C ALA A 21 -16.94 0.11 17.97
N VAL A 22 -17.15 -0.98 17.25
CA VAL A 22 -18.23 -1.92 17.57
C VAL A 22 -18.05 -2.62 18.93
N ASN A 23 -16.83 -2.56 19.51
CA ASN A 23 -16.46 -3.24 20.75
C ASN A 23 -16.03 -2.26 21.86
N ASN A 24 -16.16 -0.94 21.67
CA ASN A 24 -15.65 0.05 22.63
C ASN A 24 -16.73 0.70 23.50
N GLY A 25 -17.96 0.17 23.52
CA GLY A 25 -19.06 0.71 24.34
C GLY A 25 -18.73 0.79 25.84
N LEU A 26 -17.84 -0.08 26.33
CA LEU A 26 -17.28 0.00 27.68
C LEU A 26 -16.58 1.35 27.97
N LEU A 27 -15.95 1.96 26.96
CA LEU A 27 -15.30 3.25 27.13
C LEU A 27 -16.33 4.36 27.33
N ASP A 28 -17.46 4.29 26.62
CA ASP A 28 -18.54 5.27 26.76
C ASP A 28 -19.18 5.17 28.15
N THR A 29 -19.46 3.96 28.62
CA THR A 29 -20.06 3.73 29.95
C THR A 29 -19.08 4.03 31.09
N TYR A 30 -17.79 3.74 30.92
CA TYR A 30 -16.72 4.19 31.82
C TYR A 30 -16.69 5.72 31.90
N GLN A 31 -16.68 6.41 30.76
CA GLN A 31 -16.48 7.86 30.71
C GLN A 31 -17.73 8.67 31.05
N LEU A 32 -18.92 8.19 30.68
CA LEU A 32 -20.16 8.97 30.72
C LEU A 32 -21.16 8.51 31.78
N LYS A 33 -21.02 7.27 32.30
CA LYS A 33 -22.03 6.64 33.15
C LYS A 33 -21.47 5.97 34.42
N SER A 34 -20.15 5.96 34.63
CA SER A 34 -19.49 5.31 35.76
C SER A 34 -19.94 3.86 36.01
N LEU A 35 -20.36 3.15 34.96
CA LEU A 35 -20.85 1.76 35.06
C LEU A 35 -19.73 0.73 34.93
N ASP A 36 -18.66 1.11 34.23
CA ASP A 36 -17.53 0.25 33.95
C ASP A 36 -16.26 0.89 34.49
N GLY A 37 -15.25 0.05 34.78
CA GLY A 37 -13.91 0.49 35.17
C GLY A 37 -12.90 0.24 34.07
N LEU A 38 -12.04 1.22 33.78
CA LEU A 38 -10.85 1.07 32.95
C LEU A 38 -9.62 1.33 33.80
N PHE A 39 -8.67 0.40 33.77
CA PHE A 39 -7.43 0.49 34.52
C PHE A 39 -6.24 0.14 33.62
N GLU A 40 -5.15 0.89 33.76
CA GLU A 40 -3.93 0.69 32.98
C GLU A 40 -2.79 0.36 33.92
N ALA A 41 -2.25 -0.84 33.77
CA ALA A 41 -1.12 -1.32 34.54
C ALA A 41 -0.36 -2.38 33.74
N LYS A 42 0.94 -2.50 34.01
CA LYS A 42 1.70 -3.62 33.47
C LYS A 42 1.16 -4.89 34.12
N ILE A 43 0.73 -5.83 33.29
CA ILE A 43 0.20 -7.12 33.76
C ILE A 43 1.26 -7.89 34.53
N GLU A 44 2.53 -7.63 34.22
CA GLU A 44 3.68 -8.24 34.88
C GLU A 44 3.83 -7.80 36.35
N ASP A 45 3.18 -6.69 36.74
CA ASP A 45 3.22 -6.14 38.10
C ASP A 45 1.99 -6.58 38.93
N LEU A 46 1.11 -7.43 38.36
CA LEU A 46 -0.14 -7.85 38.98
C LEU A 46 -0.22 -9.38 39.10
N ASN A 47 -0.52 -9.84 40.31
CA ASN A 47 -0.84 -11.23 40.60
C ASN A 47 -2.34 -11.41 40.82
N ILE A 48 -2.84 -12.62 40.50
CA ILE A 48 -4.21 -13.01 40.79
C ILE A 48 -4.19 -13.89 42.03
N THR A 49 -4.76 -13.40 43.13
CA THR A 49 -4.94 -14.18 44.36
C THR A 49 -6.42 -14.46 44.57
N ARG A 50 -6.72 -15.57 45.27
CA ARG A 50 -8.08 -15.90 45.67
C ARG A 50 -8.19 -15.67 47.17
N SER A 51 -9.07 -14.76 47.58
CA SER A 51 -9.27 -14.46 49.00
C SER A 51 -9.87 -15.68 49.72
N SER A 52 -9.35 -15.97 50.91
CA SER A 52 -9.84 -17.07 51.75
C SER A 52 -11.10 -16.71 52.53
N LEU A 53 -11.45 -15.42 52.64
CA LEU A 53 -12.62 -14.95 53.38
C LEU A 53 -13.89 -14.97 52.52
N ASP A 54 -13.81 -14.47 51.28
CA ASP A 54 -14.97 -14.31 50.40
C ASP A 54 -14.89 -15.17 49.12
N GLY A 55 -13.75 -15.81 48.86
CA GLY A 55 -13.57 -16.70 47.72
C GLY A 55 -13.44 -16.00 46.36
N ARG A 56 -13.38 -14.66 46.31
CA ARG A 56 -13.26 -13.86 45.09
C ARG A 56 -11.81 -13.74 44.61
N LEU A 57 -11.65 -13.35 43.35
CA LEU A 57 -10.34 -13.16 42.70
C LEU A 57 -9.91 -11.71 42.80
N TYR A 58 -8.79 -11.44 43.44
CA TYR A 58 -8.22 -10.12 43.61
C TYR A 58 -7.02 -9.92 42.69
N LEU A 59 -6.86 -8.69 42.21
CA LEU A 59 -5.67 -8.26 41.48
C LEU A 59 -4.78 -7.50 42.46
N VAL A 60 -3.73 -8.14 42.91
CA VAL A 60 -2.83 -7.57 43.91
C VAL A 60 -1.46 -7.31 43.30
N PRO A 61 -0.71 -6.30 43.79
CA PRO A 61 0.73 -6.24 43.56
C PRO A 61 1.41 -7.48 44.17
N ASP A 62 2.75 -7.59 44.09
CA ASP A 62 3.51 -8.76 44.60
C ASP A 62 3.23 -9.16 46.06
N VAL A 63 2.60 -8.27 46.83
CA VAL A 63 2.21 -8.49 48.22
C VAL A 63 0.71 -8.80 48.29
N ASP A 64 0.33 -9.90 48.95
CA ASP A 64 -1.07 -10.29 49.09
C ASP A 64 -1.83 -9.43 50.13
N VAL A 65 -2.46 -8.38 49.61
CA VAL A 65 -3.33 -7.44 50.33
C VAL A 65 -4.82 -7.78 50.21
N SER A 66 -5.15 -8.97 49.68
CA SER A 66 -6.55 -9.40 49.55
C SER A 66 -7.19 -9.65 50.93
N PRO A 67 -8.53 -9.66 51.06
CA PRO A 67 -9.18 -9.98 52.33
C PRO A 67 -8.75 -11.36 52.88
N GLY A 68 -8.21 -11.36 54.09
CA GLY A 68 -7.65 -12.57 54.73
C GLY A 68 -6.17 -12.83 54.36
N GLY A 69 -5.56 -11.95 53.58
CA GLY A 69 -4.14 -11.93 53.25
C GLY A 69 -3.25 -11.51 54.43
N SER A 70 -1.93 -11.54 54.19
CA SER A 70 -0.93 -11.31 55.24
C SER A 70 -0.70 -9.83 55.57
N ILE A 71 -1.09 -8.92 54.66
CA ILE A 71 -0.83 -7.48 54.77
C ILE A 71 -2.13 -6.72 54.52
N VAL A 72 -2.34 -5.61 55.24
CA VAL A 72 -3.44 -4.68 55.00
C VAL A 72 -2.96 -3.60 54.04
N SER A 73 -3.72 -3.31 52.99
CA SER A 73 -3.39 -2.22 52.06
C SER A 73 -3.36 -0.87 52.79
N GLU A 74 -2.27 -0.11 52.61
CA GLU A 74 -2.17 1.27 53.09
C GLU A 74 -2.96 2.26 52.21
N ALA A 75 -3.24 1.88 50.96
CA ALA A 75 -4.06 2.66 50.04
C ALA A 75 -5.53 2.26 50.18
N ASP A 76 -6.38 3.20 50.61
CA ASP A 76 -7.83 3.04 50.72
C ASP A 76 -8.57 3.35 49.40
N ASN A 77 -7.89 4.01 48.45
CA ASN A 77 -8.39 4.36 47.13
C ASN A 77 -7.64 3.65 45.99
N ASP A 78 -7.59 2.31 46.04
CA ASP A 78 -7.04 1.48 44.97
C ASP A 78 -8.16 0.99 44.03
N ALA A 79 -7.90 1.06 42.72
CA ALA A 79 -8.79 0.55 41.68
C ALA A 79 -8.90 -0.99 41.69
N THR A 80 -7.97 -1.70 42.35
CA THR A 80 -7.97 -3.16 42.45
C THR A 80 -8.51 -3.71 43.79
N ARG A 81 -9.02 -2.83 44.68
CA ARG A 81 -9.47 -3.19 46.02
C ARG A 81 -10.68 -4.13 46.08
N GLU A 82 -11.43 -4.27 45.00
CA GLU A 82 -12.62 -5.11 44.91
C GLU A 82 -12.31 -6.44 44.22
N GLY A 83 -12.84 -7.53 44.78
CA GLY A 83 -12.69 -8.87 44.22
C GLY A 83 -13.64 -9.14 43.06
N TYR A 84 -13.20 -9.91 42.08
CA TYR A 84 -13.97 -10.32 40.91
C TYR A 84 -14.44 -11.78 41.02
N ASP A 85 -15.64 -12.08 40.52
CA ASP A 85 -16.12 -13.46 40.42
C ASP A 85 -15.42 -14.26 39.31
N ARG A 86 -15.00 -13.57 38.24
CA ARG A 86 -14.38 -14.15 37.05
C ARG A 86 -13.34 -13.19 36.48
N ILE A 87 -12.23 -13.75 36.00
CA ILE A 87 -11.20 -13.02 35.24
C ILE A 87 -11.04 -13.70 33.88
N ILE A 88 -11.16 -12.94 32.79
CA ILE A 88 -11.00 -13.42 31.41
C ILE A 88 -9.73 -12.81 30.82
N ARG A 89 -8.78 -13.67 30.42
CA ARG A 89 -7.48 -13.24 29.89
C ARG A 89 -7.53 -13.00 28.39
N CYS A 90 -7.62 -11.72 27.99
CA CYS A 90 -7.66 -11.29 26.58
C CYS A 90 -6.33 -10.67 26.10
N VAL A 91 -5.18 -11.21 26.52
CA VAL A 91 -3.83 -10.62 26.29
C VAL A 91 -3.22 -10.94 24.91
N GLY A 92 -4.01 -11.53 24.01
CA GLY A 92 -3.61 -11.91 22.67
C GLY A 92 -2.90 -13.26 22.56
N PHE A 93 -2.35 -13.52 21.38
CA PHE A 93 -1.71 -14.79 20.99
C PHE A 93 -0.24 -14.57 20.59
N GLN A 94 0.56 -15.63 20.66
CA GLN A 94 1.93 -15.67 20.16
C GLN A 94 2.06 -16.75 19.08
N PHE A 95 3.11 -16.64 18.26
CA PHE A 95 3.42 -17.65 17.26
C PHE A 95 3.91 -18.91 17.97
N ASP A 96 3.23 -20.03 17.72
CA ASP A 96 3.63 -21.34 18.19
C ASP A 96 4.54 -22.02 17.17
N ASN A 97 5.80 -22.20 17.53
CA ASN A 97 6.80 -22.88 16.70
C ASN A 97 7.01 -24.34 17.12
N SER A 98 6.21 -24.89 18.05
CA SER A 98 6.32 -26.28 18.50
C SER A 98 6.00 -27.31 17.41
N VAL A 99 5.30 -26.90 16.35
CA VAL A 99 5.04 -27.75 15.17
C VAL A 99 6.30 -28.07 14.37
N PHE A 100 7.36 -27.26 14.50
CA PHE A 100 8.62 -27.49 13.81
C PHE A 100 9.53 -28.42 14.62
N HIS A 101 10.23 -29.32 13.94
CA HIS A 101 11.24 -30.15 14.57
C HIS A 101 12.34 -29.26 15.19
N SER A 102 12.87 -29.64 16.35
CA SER A 102 13.84 -28.82 17.12
C SER A 102 15.12 -28.47 16.36
N SER A 103 15.48 -29.23 15.32
CA SER A 103 16.60 -28.94 14.43
C SER A 103 16.32 -27.78 13.45
N LEU A 104 15.05 -27.49 13.16
CA LEU A 104 14.63 -26.34 12.36
C LEU A 104 14.48 -25.18 13.34
N ASN A 105 15.58 -24.45 13.58
CA ASN A 105 15.63 -23.31 14.48
C ASN A 105 14.82 -22.11 13.93
N VAL A 106 13.49 -22.25 13.87
CA VAL A 106 12.57 -21.23 13.34
C VAL A 106 12.41 -20.12 14.36
N GLU A 107 13.05 -18.98 14.08
CA GLU A 107 13.00 -17.82 14.95
C GLU A 107 11.71 -17.01 14.78
N ARG A 108 11.34 -16.34 15.87
CA ARG A 108 10.23 -15.38 15.92
C ARG A 108 10.77 -13.97 15.70
N GLY A 109 9.88 -13.04 15.34
CA GLY A 109 10.24 -11.62 15.26
C GLY A 109 10.72 -11.06 16.61
N VAL A 110 11.30 -9.86 16.58
CA VAL A 110 11.80 -9.17 17.80
C VAL A 110 10.73 -8.23 18.37
N GLY A 111 10.79 -7.98 19.68
CA GLY A 111 9.90 -7.04 20.38
C GLY A 111 8.42 -7.36 20.20
N THR A 112 7.63 -6.39 19.74
CA THR A 112 6.18 -6.54 19.49
C THR A 112 5.85 -7.47 18.32
N ARG A 113 6.84 -7.84 17.50
CA ARG A 113 6.68 -8.80 16.38
C ARG A 113 6.97 -10.25 16.77
N LYS A 114 7.27 -10.55 18.04
CA LYS A 114 7.44 -11.93 18.56
C LYS A 114 6.23 -12.84 18.31
N LYS A 115 5.06 -12.26 18.05
CA LYS A 115 3.83 -12.97 17.68
C LYS A 115 3.79 -13.48 16.23
N TYR A 116 4.85 -13.27 15.46
CA TYR A 116 4.98 -13.76 14.08
C TYR A 116 6.34 -14.43 13.84
N PRO A 117 6.47 -15.28 12.81
CA PRO A 117 7.76 -15.80 12.37
C PRO A 117 8.65 -14.70 11.78
N LYS A 118 9.96 -14.88 11.90
CA LYS A 118 10.98 -13.99 11.31
C LYS A 118 11.24 -14.41 9.86
N ILE A 119 10.73 -13.61 8.91
CA ILE A 119 10.77 -13.92 7.48
C ILE A 119 11.34 -12.77 6.65
N SER A 120 11.84 -13.09 5.45
CA SER A 120 12.28 -12.13 4.44
C SER A 120 11.10 -11.59 3.62
N PHE A 121 11.36 -10.57 2.78
CA PHE A 121 10.39 -10.10 1.78
C PHE A 121 10.08 -11.12 0.67
N LEU A 122 10.81 -12.25 0.60
CA LEU A 122 10.47 -13.41 -0.24
C LEU A 122 9.50 -14.38 0.48
N TYR A 123 9.05 -14.02 1.69
CA TYR A 123 8.26 -14.85 2.61
C TYR A 123 8.95 -16.16 3.05
N GLU A 124 10.25 -16.27 2.80
CA GLU A 124 11.11 -17.34 3.29
C GLU A 124 11.57 -17.04 4.72
N ALA A 125 11.64 -18.05 5.58
CA ALA A 125 12.26 -17.96 6.89
C ALA A 125 13.70 -17.47 6.75
N LEU A 126 14.14 -16.55 7.62
CA LEU A 126 15.52 -16.05 7.53
C LEU A 126 16.55 -17.08 7.97
N ASP A 127 16.18 -17.95 8.91
CA ASP A 127 17.13 -18.87 9.57
C ASP A 127 17.02 -20.31 9.02
N VAL A 128 16.01 -20.59 8.18
CA VAL A 128 15.77 -21.91 7.57
C VAL A 128 15.53 -21.78 6.06
N LYS A 129 16.48 -22.26 5.26
CA LYS A 129 16.35 -22.24 3.79
C LYS A 129 15.18 -23.11 3.31
N LYS A 130 14.50 -22.65 2.27
CA LYS A 130 13.36 -23.31 1.60
C LYS A 130 12.13 -23.52 2.49
N LEU A 131 12.07 -22.89 3.67
CA LEU A 131 10.87 -22.85 4.50
C LEU A 131 10.16 -21.52 4.26
N TYR A 132 8.92 -21.55 3.78
CA TYR A 132 8.15 -20.35 3.45
C TYR A 132 6.89 -20.26 4.30
N PHE A 133 6.41 -19.04 4.50
CA PHE A 133 5.20 -18.76 5.24
C PHE A 133 4.16 -18.10 4.34
N ALA A 134 2.89 -18.47 4.54
CA ALA A 134 1.75 -17.91 3.82
C ALA A 134 0.63 -17.52 4.81
N GLY A 135 -0.36 -16.78 4.32
CA GLY A 135 -1.49 -16.32 5.14
C GLY A 135 -1.07 -15.29 6.20
N THR A 136 -1.77 -15.27 7.33
CA THR A 136 -1.60 -14.28 8.41
C THR A 136 -0.17 -14.24 8.98
N ASN A 137 0.60 -15.32 8.87
CA ASN A 137 2.02 -15.34 9.29
C ASN A 137 2.87 -14.31 8.56
N THR A 138 2.52 -14.01 7.29
CA THR A 138 3.21 -13.00 6.48
C THR A 138 2.91 -11.57 6.90
N HIS A 139 1.92 -11.37 7.79
CA HIS A 139 1.62 -10.06 8.36
C HIS A 139 2.78 -9.49 9.20
N SER A 140 3.80 -10.28 9.50
CA SER A 140 5.06 -9.80 10.08
C SER A 140 5.71 -8.67 9.29
N LEU A 141 5.54 -8.67 7.96
CA LEU A 141 6.18 -7.71 7.05
C LEU A 141 5.41 -6.39 6.92
N ASP A 142 4.11 -6.40 7.17
CA ASP A 142 3.22 -5.23 7.07
C ASP A 142 2.40 -4.96 8.33
N TRP A 143 2.83 -5.50 9.48
CA TRP A 143 2.22 -5.27 10.78
C TRP A 143 2.13 -3.78 11.09
N ARG A 144 0.91 -3.29 11.36
CA ARG A 144 0.57 -1.86 11.55
C ARG A 144 0.92 -0.96 10.36
N LYS A 145 1.09 -1.54 9.18
CA LYS A 145 1.39 -0.84 7.94
C LYS A 145 0.28 -1.04 6.91
N SER A 146 -0.16 -2.26 6.66
CA SER A 146 -1.13 -2.58 5.60
C SER A 146 -2.11 -3.70 6.03
N ALA A 147 -2.91 -4.22 5.08
CA ALA A 147 -4.03 -5.12 5.37
C ALA A 147 -3.69 -6.63 5.43
N GLY A 148 -2.42 -7.03 5.44
CA GLY A 148 -1.95 -8.42 5.41
C GLY A 148 -2.36 -9.28 6.61
N GLY A 149 -2.96 -8.69 7.65
CA GLY A 149 -3.48 -9.42 8.81
C GLY A 149 -4.83 -10.12 8.56
N PHE A 150 -5.51 -9.81 7.45
CA PHE A 150 -6.87 -10.29 7.15
C PHE A 150 -6.94 -10.80 5.71
N ILE A 151 -8.01 -11.55 5.39
CA ILE A 151 -8.18 -12.20 4.08
C ILE A 151 -8.06 -11.23 2.91
N HIS A 152 -8.51 -9.98 3.07
CA HIS A 152 -8.42 -8.96 2.04
C HIS A 152 -6.97 -8.64 1.65
N GLY A 153 -6.01 -8.74 2.58
CA GLY A 153 -4.60 -8.50 2.31
C GLY A 153 -3.78 -9.76 2.09
N TYR A 154 -3.83 -10.76 2.98
CA TYR A 154 -2.93 -11.92 2.86
C TYR A 154 -3.20 -12.76 1.62
N ARG A 155 -4.39 -12.71 1.01
CA ARG A 155 -4.62 -13.38 -0.28
C ARG A 155 -3.66 -12.87 -1.35
N TYR A 156 -3.28 -11.60 -1.28
CA TYR A 156 -2.30 -11.01 -2.20
C TYR A 156 -0.87 -11.35 -1.80
N THR A 157 -0.54 -11.45 -0.51
CA THR A 157 0.80 -11.93 -0.11
C THR A 157 1.01 -13.39 -0.50
N VAL A 158 -0.02 -14.23 -0.40
CA VAL A 158 -0.01 -15.62 -0.91
C VAL A 158 0.19 -15.64 -2.42
N ARG A 159 -0.52 -14.79 -3.18
CA ARG A 159 -0.33 -14.67 -4.64
C ARG A 159 1.08 -14.17 -5.00
N THR A 160 1.63 -13.23 -4.24
CA THR A 160 3.00 -12.75 -4.41
C THR A 160 4.00 -13.87 -4.14
N LEU A 161 3.84 -14.63 -3.06
CA LEU A 161 4.66 -15.82 -2.78
C LEU A 161 4.58 -16.83 -3.93
N HIS A 162 3.38 -17.12 -4.43
CA HIS A 162 3.19 -18.01 -5.58
C HIS A 162 4.02 -17.57 -6.79
N ARG A 163 3.92 -16.30 -7.19
CA ARG A 163 4.69 -15.74 -8.33
C ARG A 163 6.20 -15.77 -8.11
N ILE A 164 6.67 -15.52 -6.89
CA ILE A 164 8.09 -15.65 -6.53
C ILE A 164 8.57 -17.09 -6.72
N MET A 165 7.76 -18.06 -6.30
CA MET A 165 8.08 -19.49 -6.41
C MET A 165 8.04 -19.99 -7.86
N GLU A 166 7.07 -19.50 -8.64
CA GLU A 166 6.96 -19.76 -10.09
C GLU A 166 8.23 -19.37 -10.84
N TRP A 167 8.76 -18.17 -10.59
CA TRP A 167 10.03 -17.77 -11.18
C TRP A 167 11.20 -18.60 -10.63
N LYS A 168 11.29 -18.74 -9.30
CA LYS A 168 12.42 -19.42 -8.63
C LYS A 168 12.55 -20.90 -9.00
N HIS A 169 11.45 -21.60 -9.24
CA HIS A 169 11.43 -23.06 -9.40
C HIS A 169 10.98 -23.54 -10.78
N HIS A 170 10.27 -22.71 -11.54
CA HIS A 170 9.68 -23.12 -12.81
C HIS A 170 10.07 -22.19 -13.98
N GLY A 171 10.83 -21.12 -13.73
CA GLY A 171 11.25 -20.17 -14.77
C GLY A 171 10.09 -19.36 -15.36
N VAL A 172 8.93 -19.36 -14.71
CA VAL A 172 7.76 -18.57 -15.12
C VAL A 172 7.96 -17.15 -14.63
N GLN A 173 8.23 -16.22 -15.55
CA GLN A 173 8.45 -14.81 -15.24
C GLN A 173 7.22 -14.21 -14.56
N TRP A 174 7.44 -13.13 -13.79
CA TRP A 174 6.36 -12.35 -13.21
C TRP A 174 5.38 -11.89 -14.31
N PRO A 175 4.05 -11.98 -14.11
CA PRO A 175 3.09 -11.55 -15.12
C PRO A 175 3.31 -10.09 -15.53
N ALA A 176 3.36 -9.85 -16.83
CA ALA A 176 3.70 -8.54 -17.38
C ALA A 176 2.81 -8.15 -18.56
N VAL A 177 2.51 -6.85 -18.67
CA VAL A 177 1.87 -6.25 -19.84
C VAL A 177 2.91 -5.40 -20.56
N LYS A 178 3.07 -5.60 -21.87
CA LYS A 178 4.05 -4.86 -22.68
C LYS A 178 3.36 -3.74 -23.45
N PHE A 179 4.00 -2.59 -23.50
CA PHE A 179 3.54 -1.42 -24.26
C PHE A 179 4.63 -1.01 -25.25
N SER A 180 4.24 -0.76 -26.49
CA SER A 180 5.12 -0.25 -27.54
C SER A 180 5.24 1.28 -27.55
N ASN A 181 4.40 1.97 -26.78
CA ASN A 181 4.40 3.42 -26.67
C ASN A 181 3.93 3.86 -25.26
N PRO A 182 4.31 5.06 -24.78
CA PRO A 182 3.96 5.48 -23.43
C PRO A 182 2.52 6.02 -23.28
N LEU A 183 1.79 6.24 -24.39
CA LEU A 183 0.41 6.71 -24.35
C LEU A 183 -0.55 5.61 -23.88
N ASP A 184 -0.40 4.39 -24.42
CA ASP A 184 -1.21 3.24 -24.00
C ASP A 184 -0.89 2.83 -22.54
N LEU A 185 0.37 3.04 -22.11
CA LEU A 185 0.81 2.83 -20.73
C LEU A 185 -0.01 3.67 -19.73
N MET A 186 -0.23 4.97 -20.00
CA MET A 186 -1.01 5.82 -19.09
C MET A 186 -2.43 5.30 -18.86
N THR A 187 -3.08 4.83 -19.93
CA THR A 187 -4.44 4.28 -19.84
C THR A 187 -4.46 3.07 -18.92
N HIS A 188 -3.49 2.16 -19.05
CA HIS A 188 -3.37 0.99 -18.18
C HIS A 188 -3.03 1.36 -16.74
N MET A 189 -2.11 2.32 -16.52
CA MET A 189 -1.78 2.84 -15.19
C MET A 189 -3.02 3.36 -14.46
N PHE A 190 -3.82 4.22 -15.10
CA PHE A 190 -5.01 4.77 -14.47
C PHE A 190 -6.09 3.72 -14.25
N LYS A 191 -6.23 2.74 -15.15
CA LYS A 191 -7.11 1.59 -14.92
C LYS A 191 -6.71 0.84 -13.66
N ARG A 192 -5.43 0.48 -13.51
CA ARG A 192 -4.89 -0.21 -12.33
C ARG A 192 -5.10 0.63 -11.06
N ILE A 193 -4.74 1.91 -11.08
CA ILE A 193 -4.92 2.83 -9.93
C ILE A 193 -6.37 2.85 -9.44
N ASN A 194 -7.35 2.84 -10.34
CA ASN A 194 -8.77 2.95 -10.00
C ASN A 194 -9.46 1.61 -9.69
N GLU A 195 -9.00 0.50 -10.28
CA GLU A 195 -9.71 -0.79 -10.23
C GLU A 195 -8.95 -1.89 -9.47
N ALA A 196 -7.64 -1.75 -9.27
CA ALA A 196 -6.83 -2.83 -8.72
C ALA A 196 -6.96 -2.93 -7.19
N SER A 197 -7.62 -3.99 -6.76
CA SER A 197 -7.83 -4.28 -5.34
C SER A 197 -6.56 -4.72 -4.58
N ASP A 198 -5.51 -5.14 -5.27
CA ASP A 198 -4.27 -5.60 -4.64
C ASP A 198 -3.43 -4.46 -4.08
N ILE A 199 -3.08 -3.45 -4.89
CA ILE A 199 -2.34 -2.27 -4.44
C ILE A 199 -3.19 -1.41 -3.48
N TYR A 200 -4.52 -1.45 -3.59
CA TYR A 200 -5.43 -0.77 -2.66
C TYR A 200 -5.38 -1.40 -1.27
N GLN A 201 -5.50 -2.73 -1.18
CA GLN A 201 -5.50 -3.44 0.10
C GLN A 201 -4.09 -3.56 0.69
N MET A 202 -3.09 -3.78 -0.16
CA MET A 202 -1.68 -3.91 0.21
C MET A 202 -0.88 -2.64 -0.05
N PHE A 203 -1.49 -1.48 0.23
CA PHE A 203 -0.87 -0.17 0.07
C PHE A 203 0.50 -0.12 0.77
N SER A 204 1.45 0.58 0.16
CA SER A 204 2.85 0.68 0.60
C SER A 204 3.62 -0.65 0.70
N VAL A 205 3.04 -1.79 0.31
CA VAL A 205 3.65 -3.13 0.35
C VAL A 205 3.75 -3.73 -1.05
N LEU A 206 2.66 -3.65 -1.81
CA LEU A 206 2.63 -3.97 -3.24
C LEU A 206 2.53 -2.66 -4.05
N CYS A 207 3.19 -2.64 -5.20
CA CYS A 207 3.22 -1.51 -6.12
C CYS A 207 3.19 -2.02 -7.56
N GLU A 208 2.93 -1.09 -8.46
CA GLU A 208 3.06 -1.29 -9.89
C GLU A 208 4.46 -0.87 -10.32
N VAL A 209 5.12 -1.67 -11.15
CA VAL A 209 6.47 -1.38 -11.63
C VAL A 209 6.47 -1.32 -13.14
N ILE A 210 7.01 -0.24 -13.70
CA ILE A 210 7.17 -0.02 -15.13
C ILE A 210 8.66 -0.02 -15.41
N ILE A 211 9.10 -0.94 -16.25
CA ILE A 211 10.47 -1.05 -16.73
C ILE A 211 10.49 -0.46 -18.13
N PHE A 212 11.29 0.58 -18.35
CA PHE A 212 11.43 1.19 -19.67
C PHE A 212 12.57 0.55 -20.47
N ASP A 213 12.48 0.67 -21.79
CA ASP A 213 13.62 0.42 -22.67
C ASP A 213 14.63 1.58 -22.64
N GLU A 214 15.77 1.41 -23.32
CA GLU A 214 16.86 2.40 -23.40
C GLU A 214 16.43 3.76 -23.99
N ASN A 215 15.29 3.80 -24.70
CA ASN A 215 14.75 5.02 -25.31
C ASN A 215 13.56 5.59 -24.55
N ASN A 216 13.18 4.99 -23.42
CA ASN A 216 12.00 5.34 -22.62
C ASN A 216 10.67 5.35 -23.41
N PHE A 217 10.59 4.58 -24.49
CA PHE A 217 9.46 4.59 -25.41
C PHE A 217 8.58 3.35 -25.28
N SER A 218 9.19 2.17 -25.27
CA SER A 218 8.49 0.93 -24.92
C SER A 218 8.67 0.61 -23.43
N SER A 219 7.75 -0.18 -22.88
CA SER A 219 7.80 -0.55 -21.46
C SER A 219 7.20 -1.91 -21.15
N THR A 220 7.65 -2.48 -20.04
CA THR A 220 7.10 -3.69 -19.43
C THR A 220 6.51 -3.35 -18.07
N TYR A 221 5.21 -3.57 -17.91
CA TYR A 221 4.45 -3.27 -16.72
C TYR A 221 4.24 -4.53 -15.88
N LEU A 222 4.75 -4.53 -14.65
CA LEU A 222 4.61 -5.62 -13.69
C LEU A 222 3.57 -5.25 -12.65
N GLU A 223 2.47 -6.00 -12.67
CA GLU A 223 1.35 -5.75 -11.77
C GLU A 223 1.58 -6.29 -10.36
N ALA A 224 1.26 -5.48 -9.34
CA ALA A 224 1.24 -5.86 -7.93
C ALA A 224 2.53 -6.51 -7.41
N TYR A 225 3.68 -5.92 -7.76
CA TYR A 225 5.01 -6.35 -7.37
C TYR A 225 5.35 -5.92 -5.92
N PRO A 226 6.11 -6.72 -5.14
CA PRO A 226 6.50 -6.35 -3.79
C PRO A 226 7.52 -5.21 -3.78
N CYS A 227 7.13 -4.04 -3.26
CA CYS A 227 7.95 -2.83 -3.28
C CYS A 227 9.31 -2.99 -2.62
N ALA A 228 9.39 -3.86 -1.62
CA ALA A 228 10.62 -4.14 -0.91
C ALA A 228 11.66 -4.95 -1.70
N LEU A 229 11.31 -5.46 -2.89
CA LEU A 229 12.18 -6.27 -3.74
C LEU A 229 12.59 -5.57 -5.04
N ILE A 230 12.25 -4.29 -5.23
CA ILE A 230 12.56 -3.55 -6.46
C ILE A 230 14.07 -3.46 -6.71
N SER A 231 14.91 -3.35 -5.69
CA SER A 231 16.36 -3.41 -5.86
C SER A 231 16.85 -4.73 -6.50
N ARG A 232 16.06 -5.79 -6.34
CA ARG A 232 16.27 -7.14 -6.87
C ARG A 232 15.31 -7.50 -7.99
N LEU A 233 14.75 -6.49 -8.69
CA LEU A 233 13.69 -6.66 -9.67
C LEU A 233 13.96 -7.80 -10.65
N GLU A 234 15.08 -7.75 -11.38
CA GLU A 234 15.47 -8.77 -12.37
C GLU A 234 15.57 -10.17 -11.78
N LYS A 235 16.18 -10.28 -10.59
CA LYS A 235 16.39 -11.57 -9.92
C LYS A 235 15.09 -12.23 -9.47
N VAL A 236 14.08 -11.44 -9.14
CA VAL A 236 12.81 -11.93 -8.56
C VAL A 236 11.68 -11.97 -9.59
N SER A 237 11.69 -11.09 -10.59
CA SER A 237 10.67 -11.04 -11.63
C SER A 237 11.04 -11.83 -12.88
N GLY A 238 12.33 -12.03 -13.12
CA GLY A 238 12.85 -12.61 -14.35
C GLY A 238 12.85 -11.66 -15.55
N HIS A 239 12.47 -10.38 -15.38
CA HIS A 239 12.50 -9.38 -16.44
C HIS A 239 13.79 -8.56 -16.38
N PRO A 240 14.49 -8.35 -17.51
CA PRO A 240 15.66 -7.47 -17.56
C PRO A 240 15.26 -6.03 -17.25
N VAL A 241 16.17 -5.26 -16.65
CA VAL A 241 15.96 -3.84 -16.33
C VAL A 241 17.09 -3.05 -16.99
N PRO A 242 16.96 -2.73 -18.30
CA PRO A 242 18.06 -2.13 -19.06
C PRO A 242 18.32 -0.68 -18.66
N ASP A 243 17.28 0.04 -18.25
CA ASP A 243 17.33 1.49 -18.01
C ASP A 243 16.39 1.88 -16.84
N SER A 244 15.68 2.98 -17.01
CA SER A 244 14.85 3.61 -16.00
C SER A 244 13.67 2.76 -15.57
N ILE A 245 13.20 3.02 -14.35
CA ILE A 245 11.98 2.43 -13.81
C ILE A 245 11.06 3.50 -13.24
N MET A 246 9.76 3.28 -13.39
CA MET A 246 8.73 4.03 -12.68
C MET A 246 7.93 3.09 -11.79
N VAL A 247 7.64 3.53 -10.57
CA VAL A 247 6.95 2.73 -9.57
C VAL A 247 5.76 3.51 -9.04
N THR A 248 4.58 2.90 -9.06
CA THR A 248 3.37 3.48 -8.47
C THR A 248 3.01 2.74 -7.19
N SER A 249 2.91 3.47 -6.08
CA SER A 249 2.55 2.95 -4.76
C SER A 249 1.36 3.73 -4.23
N LEU A 250 0.35 3.05 -3.67
CA LEU A 250 -0.70 3.73 -2.90
C LEU A 250 -0.20 3.98 -1.47
N GLU A 251 -0.35 5.20 -0.99
CA GLU A 251 0.20 5.65 0.29
C GLU A 251 -0.77 6.54 1.05
N TYR A 252 -0.72 6.45 2.38
CA TYR A 252 -1.31 7.47 3.25
C TYR A 252 -0.27 8.52 3.61
N GLY A 253 -0.72 9.74 3.86
CA GLY A 253 0.14 10.79 4.37
C GLY A 253 0.77 10.42 5.71
N LYS A 254 1.99 10.90 5.96
CA LYS A 254 2.80 10.57 7.16
C LYS A 254 2.08 10.85 8.48
N ASN A 255 1.12 11.77 8.48
CA ASN A 255 0.36 12.21 9.65
C ASN A 255 -1.11 11.80 9.62
N PHE A 256 -1.48 10.87 8.74
CA PHE A 256 -2.85 10.37 8.59
C PHE A 256 -3.40 9.72 9.85
N SER A 257 -2.58 8.93 10.53
CA SER A 257 -2.98 8.15 11.70
C SER A 257 -1.85 8.02 12.72
N GLY A 258 -2.21 7.57 13.92
CA GLY A 258 -1.30 7.32 15.03
C GLY A 258 -2.03 7.19 16.36
N ALA A 259 -1.42 6.49 17.32
CA ALA A 259 -1.96 6.42 18.67
C ALA A 259 -2.01 7.82 19.29
N GLY A 260 -3.17 8.20 19.84
CA GLY A 260 -3.40 9.52 20.44
C GLY A 260 -3.53 10.69 19.43
N LYS A 261 -3.49 10.42 18.12
CA LYS A 261 -3.79 11.45 17.10
C LYS A 261 -5.30 11.56 16.90
N ASP A 262 -5.75 12.77 16.58
CA ASP A 262 -7.11 13.03 16.11
C ASP A 262 -7.19 12.89 14.59
N PRO A 263 -7.79 11.79 14.06
CA PRO A 263 -7.98 11.63 12.62
C PRO A 263 -9.10 12.53 12.06
N PHE A 264 -9.90 13.17 12.92
CA PHE A 264 -11.04 14.01 12.54
C PHE A 264 -10.75 15.51 12.54
N LYS A 265 -9.51 15.91 12.81
CA LYS A 265 -9.07 17.31 12.80
C LYS A 265 -9.45 18.05 11.51
N SER A 266 -9.57 19.37 11.61
CA SER A 266 -9.76 20.26 10.47
C SER A 266 -8.52 20.26 9.55
N GLY A 267 -8.70 20.60 8.27
CA GLY A 267 -7.60 20.69 7.31
C GLY A 267 -6.89 19.35 7.03
N ARG A 268 -7.56 18.22 7.28
CA ARG A 268 -7.01 16.87 7.06
C ARG A 268 -7.00 16.43 5.60
N ALA A 269 -7.59 17.21 4.69
CA ALA A 269 -7.66 16.92 3.27
C ALA A 269 -6.93 17.98 2.44
N ALA A 270 -6.33 17.57 1.34
CA ALA A 270 -5.72 18.41 0.31
C ALA A 270 -6.71 18.62 -0.84
N TYR A 271 -6.82 19.86 -1.35
CA TYR A 271 -7.84 20.23 -2.34
C TYR A 271 -7.28 20.69 -3.70
N GLY A 272 -5.96 20.65 -3.90
CA GLY A 272 -5.34 21.15 -5.13
C GLY A 272 -4.10 20.39 -5.53
N ALA A 273 -3.88 20.24 -6.84
CA ALA A 273 -2.73 19.54 -7.40
C ALA A 273 -1.38 20.08 -6.92
N SER A 274 -1.27 21.40 -6.69
CA SER A 274 -0.04 22.04 -6.18
C SER A 274 0.35 21.60 -4.77
N VAL A 275 -0.59 21.04 -4.01
CA VAL A 275 -0.39 20.56 -2.64
C VAL A 275 -0.60 19.04 -2.51
N SER A 276 -0.59 18.29 -3.62
CA SER A 276 -0.79 16.84 -3.60
C SER A 276 0.27 16.08 -2.77
N HIS A 277 1.49 16.61 -2.66
CA HIS A 277 2.53 16.10 -1.76
C HIS A 277 2.13 16.15 -0.26
N ARG A 278 1.06 16.87 0.08
CA ARG A 278 0.47 16.95 1.43
C ARG A 278 -0.78 16.10 1.58
N SER A 279 -1.14 15.30 0.57
CA SER A 279 -2.24 14.34 0.67
C SER A 279 -2.06 13.45 1.90
N ASN A 280 -3.15 13.32 2.63
CA ASN A 280 -3.27 12.66 3.91
C ASN A 280 -3.94 11.29 3.76
N PHE A 281 -5.02 11.20 2.99
CA PHE A 281 -5.73 9.98 2.66
C PHE A 281 -4.97 9.13 1.63
N LEU A 282 -5.49 7.94 1.36
CA LEU A 282 -4.88 7.01 0.41
C LEU A 282 -4.82 7.66 -0.98
N HIS A 283 -3.62 7.74 -1.55
CA HIS A 283 -3.41 8.31 -2.88
C HIS A 283 -2.23 7.66 -3.60
N PRO A 284 -2.20 7.69 -4.94
CA PRO A 284 -1.07 7.21 -5.73
C PRO A 284 0.15 8.14 -5.61
N VAL A 285 1.30 7.53 -5.45
CA VAL A 285 2.61 8.17 -5.49
C VAL A 285 3.45 7.48 -6.56
N LEU A 286 3.88 8.25 -7.55
CA LEU A 286 4.72 7.80 -8.65
C LEU A 286 6.17 8.18 -8.34
N TYR A 287 7.06 7.20 -8.41
CA TYR A 287 8.49 7.33 -8.22
C TYR A 287 9.17 7.04 -9.55
N TYR A 288 10.00 7.94 -10.04
CA TYR A 288 10.82 7.71 -11.22
C TYR A 288 12.30 7.65 -10.84
N TYR A 289 12.97 6.59 -11.29
CA TYR A 289 14.39 6.38 -11.11
C TYR A 289 15.03 6.24 -12.48
N LYS A 290 16.00 7.10 -12.79
CA LYS A 290 16.84 6.96 -14.00
C LYS A 290 17.65 5.68 -13.92
N GLU A 291 18.16 5.36 -12.74
CA GLU A 291 18.86 4.12 -12.46
C GLU A 291 18.23 3.38 -11.28
N LYS A 292 18.07 2.07 -11.41
CA LYS A 292 17.56 1.23 -10.33
C LYS A 292 18.48 1.29 -9.10
N TYR A 293 17.92 1.62 -7.95
CA TYR A 293 18.65 1.63 -6.68
C TYR A 293 18.98 0.21 -6.17
N ASN A 294 20.01 0.11 -5.33
CA ASN A 294 20.47 -1.15 -4.74
C ASN A 294 19.85 -1.44 -3.34
N ASP A 295 20.14 -2.62 -2.80
CA ASP A 295 19.66 -3.04 -1.47
C ASP A 295 20.11 -2.09 -0.36
N THR A 296 21.31 -1.53 -0.45
CA THR A 296 21.84 -0.59 0.56
C THR A 296 20.99 0.67 0.62
N ALA A 297 20.64 1.26 -0.53
CA ALA A 297 19.75 2.41 -0.61
C ALA A 297 18.35 2.10 -0.06
N PHE A 298 17.85 0.89 -0.31
CA PHE A 298 16.56 0.44 0.25
C PHE A 298 16.60 0.30 1.78
N ILE A 299 17.69 -0.22 2.33
CA ILE A 299 17.85 -0.40 3.78
C ILE A 299 18.08 0.94 4.49
N SER A 300 18.84 1.86 3.88
CA SER A 300 19.21 3.14 4.48
C SER A 300 18.12 4.21 4.38
N LYS A 301 17.10 4.01 3.54
CA LYS A 301 16.00 4.98 3.38
C LYS A 301 15.29 5.28 4.70
N HIS A 302 14.70 6.47 4.78
CA HIS A 302 13.92 6.88 5.93
C HIS A 302 12.78 5.89 6.22
N ARG A 303 12.57 5.50 7.49
CA ARG A 303 11.61 4.45 7.88
C ARG A 303 10.16 4.71 7.43
N GLN A 304 9.78 5.98 7.30
CA GLN A 304 8.44 6.39 6.84
C GLN A 304 8.28 6.42 5.32
N TRP A 305 9.35 6.23 4.54
CA TRP A 305 9.27 6.24 3.09
C TRP A 305 9.10 4.81 2.59
N VAL A 306 8.26 4.61 1.58
CA VAL A 306 8.06 3.29 0.98
C VAL A 306 9.30 2.86 0.21
N LEU A 307 9.80 3.75 -0.65
CA LEU A 307 10.98 3.55 -1.50
C LEU A 307 12.08 4.58 -1.17
N PRO A 308 13.33 4.37 -1.64
CA PRO A 308 14.41 5.36 -1.55
C PRO A 308 14.07 6.70 -2.23
N VAL A 309 14.98 7.65 -2.13
CA VAL A 309 14.82 8.95 -2.82
C VAL A 309 14.85 8.72 -4.33
N PRO A 310 13.79 9.09 -5.08
CA PRO A 310 13.77 8.99 -6.54
C PRO A 310 14.39 10.23 -7.19
N ASP A 311 14.68 10.14 -8.49
CA ASP A 311 15.06 11.31 -9.31
C ASP A 311 13.90 12.29 -9.44
N ARG A 312 12.67 11.76 -9.58
CA ARG A 312 11.44 12.55 -9.61
C ARG A 312 10.33 11.82 -8.85
N VAL A 313 9.47 12.59 -8.19
CA VAL A 313 8.30 12.06 -7.47
C VAL A 313 7.06 12.88 -7.82
N HIS A 314 5.94 12.19 -8.01
CA HIS A 314 4.64 12.82 -8.21
C HIS A 314 3.58 12.18 -7.32
N HIS A 315 2.96 13.00 -6.49
CA HIS A 315 1.75 12.61 -5.76
C HIS A 315 0.54 12.96 -6.62
N ILE A 316 -0.26 11.96 -6.96
CA ILE A 316 -1.61 12.20 -7.46
C ILE A 316 -2.45 12.65 -6.27
N LEU A 317 -3.23 13.72 -6.43
CA LEU A 317 -4.06 14.25 -5.35
C LEU A 317 -5.02 13.16 -4.84
N GLU A 318 -5.16 13.07 -3.52
CA GLU A 318 -6.20 12.26 -2.90
C GLU A 318 -7.61 12.65 -3.38
N GLU A 319 -8.51 11.67 -3.45
CA GLU A 319 -9.88 11.89 -3.92
C GLU A 319 -10.88 11.19 -2.99
N PHE A 320 -11.97 11.88 -2.67
CA PHE A 320 -12.95 11.48 -1.66
C PHE A 320 -13.69 10.18 -2.02
N THR A 321 -14.02 9.99 -3.29
CA THR A 321 -14.66 8.77 -3.82
C THR A 321 -13.65 7.70 -4.24
N THR A 322 -12.35 7.92 -4.00
CA THR A 322 -11.25 7.07 -4.47
C THR A 322 -11.22 6.86 -5.98
N LYS A 323 -11.64 7.89 -6.75
CA LYS A 323 -11.59 7.92 -8.21
C LYS A 323 -10.53 8.92 -8.67
N PHE A 324 -9.42 8.40 -9.16
CA PHE A 324 -8.26 9.16 -9.61
C PHE A 324 -8.34 9.47 -11.11
N ASP A 325 -9.42 10.08 -11.58
CA ASP A 325 -9.71 10.30 -13.02
C ASP A 325 -9.96 11.77 -13.41
N ALA A 326 -10.06 12.67 -12.43
CA ALA A 326 -10.22 14.09 -12.68
C ALA A 326 -9.13 14.66 -13.62
N HIS A 327 -9.58 15.23 -14.74
CA HIS A 327 -8.70 15.69 -15.83
C HIS A 327 -7.59 16.64 -15.37
N LYS A 328 -7.92 17.66 -14.56
CA LYS A 328 -6.95 18.72 -14.20
C LYS A 328 -6.00 18.32 -13.07
N THR A 329 -6.48 17.56 -12.08
CA THR A 329 -5.73 17.27 -10.85
C THR A 329 -5.02 15.93 -10.88
N HIS A 330 -5.51 14.96 -11.66
CA HIS A 330 -4.93 13.62 -11.76
C HIS A 330 -4.28 13.42 -13.13
N THR A 331 -5.09 13.37 -14.19
CA THR A 331 -4.65 12.95 -15.53
C THR A 331 -3.61 13.89 -16.13
N LEU A 332 -3.92 15.20 -16.17
CA LEU A 332 -3.01 16.20 -16.74
C LEU A 332 -1.68 16.27 -15.97
N GLN A 333 -1.71 16.21 -14.64
CA GLN A 333 -0.50 16.31 -13.81
C GLN A 333 0.37 15.07 -13.96
N THR A 334 -0.25 13.89 -13.97
CA THR A 334 0.44 12.61 -14.20
C THR A 334 1.07 12.58 -15.59
N ARG A 335 0.34 13.02 -16.62
CA ARG A 335 0.89 13.13 -17.97
C ARG A 335 2.09 14.06 -18.01
N ARG A 336 2.00 15.25 -17.41
CA ARG A 336 3.13 16.20 -17.33
C ARG A 336 4.34 15.59 -16.63
N PHE A 337 4.13 14.90 -15.51
CA PHE A 337 5.19 14.18 -14.81
C PHE A 337 5.86 13.13 -15.71
N MET A 338 5.08 12.35 -16.47
CA MET A 338 5.62 11.34 -17.39
C MET A 338 6.35 11.98 -18.59
N GLU A 339 5.80 13.03 -19.20
CA GLU A 339 6.45 13.78 -20.27
C GLU A 339 7.83 14.30 -19.84
N GLU A 340 7.93 14.87 -18.63
CA GLU A 340 9.20 15.39 -18.11
C GLU A 340 10.18 14.30 -17.65
N SER A 341 9.67 13.15 -17.22
CA SER A 341 10.50 12.03 -16.76
C SER A 341 11.11 11.26 -17.93
N LEU A 342 10.31 11.04 -18.98
CA LEU A 342 10.67 10.24 -20.15
C LEU A 342 11.22 11.09 -21.31
N GLY A 343 10.96 12.40 -21.32
CA GLY A 343 11.35 13.28 -22.43
C GLY A 343 10.54 13.09 -23.70
N VAL A 344 9.33 12.51 -23.60
CA VAL A 344 8.44 12.19 -24.74
C VAL A 344 7.13 12.99 -24.62
N ASP A 345 6.64 13.55 -25.72
CA ASP A 345 5.33 14.21 -25.77
C ASP A 345 4.20 13.18 -25.78
N LEU A 346 3.35 13.19 -24.74
CA LEU A 346 2.26 12.24 -24.53
C LEU A 346 0.88 12.82 -24.88
N ARG A 347 0.84 13.95 -25.60
CA ARG A 347 -0.42 14.52 -26.08
C ARG A 347 -1.01 13.66 -27.19
N ASN A 348 -2.34 13.51 -27.13
CA ASN A 348 -3.14 13.09 -28.27
C ASN A 348 -3.38 14.30 -29.16
N PHE A 349 -3.19 14.11 -30.45
CA PHE A 349 -3.42 15.12 -31.49
C PHE A 349 -4.54 14.63 -32.40
N PHE A 350 -5.35 15.55 -32.88
CA PHE A 350 -6.32 15.26 -33.92
C PHE A 350 -5.63 15.17 -35.29
N ALA A 351 -6.26 14.50 -36.26
CA ALA A 351 -5.68 14.25 -37.57
C ALA A 351 -5.29 15.55 -38.32
N ASP A 352 -6.09 16.61 -38.18
CA ASP A 352 -5.81 17.94 -38.72
C ASP A 352 -4.57 18.58 -38.08
N GLN A 353 -4.39 18.43 -36.77
CA GLN A 353 -3.21 18.90 -36.05
C GLN A 353 -1.95 18.14 -36.48
N CYS A 354 -2.05 16.82 -36.61
CA CYS A 354 -0.94 16.00 -37.10
C CYS A 354 -0.57 16.35 -38.55
N PHE A 355 -1.57 16.57 -39.41
CA PHE A 355 -1.35 17.03 -40.78
C PHE A 355 -0.65 18.40 -40.78
N ALA A 356 -1.15 19.37 -40.02
CA ALA A 356 -0.52 20.69 -39.92
C ALA A 356 0.94 20.60 -39.42
N LEU A 357 1.21 19.76 -38.41
CA LEU A 357 2.56 19.52 -37.90
C LEU A 357 3.47 18.85 -38.94
N SER A 358 2.93 17.94 -39.76
CA SER A 358 3.69 17.25 -40.82
C SER A 358 4.18 18.20 -41.92
N LEU A 359 3.49 19.32 -42.11
CA LEU A 359 3.86 20.35 -43.09
C LEU A 359 4.99 21.27 -42.61
N VAL A 360 5.25 21.34 -41.31
CA VAL A 360 6.20 22.31 -40.71
C VAL A 360 7.32 21.67 -39.91
N SER A 361 7.24 20.36 -39.63
CA SER A 361 8.22 19.63 -38.82
C SER A 361 8.80 18.45 -39.56
N SER A 362 10.11 18.22 -39.42
CA SER A 362 10.80 17.05 -39.94
C SER A 362 10.49 15.76 -39.15
N SER A 363 9.97 15.90 -37.93
CA SER A 363 9.57 14.78 -37.07
C SER A 363 8.22 15.02 -36.43
N LEU A 364 7.34 14.04 -36.51
CA LEU A 364 6.02 14.08 -35.88
C LEU A 364 6.07 13.60 -34.43
N PRO A 365 5.26 14.20 -33.52
CA PRO A 365 5.06 13.67 -32.17
C PRO A 365 4.56 12.22 -32.20
N ALA A 366 4.83 11.46 -31.13
CA ALA A 366 4.41 10.06 -31.02
C ALA A 366 2.90 9.88 -31.22
N GLY A 367 2.08 10.79 -30.69
CA GLY A 367 0.63 10.79 -30.87
C GLY A 367 0.13 11.03 -32.31
N CYS A 368 1.03 11.39 -33.23
CA CYS A 368 0.74 11.56 -34.66
C CYS A 368 1.31 10.46 -35.56
N LYS A 369 2.12 9.55 -35.00
CA LYS A 369 2.64 8.41 -35.75
C LYS A 369 1.57 7.32 -35.78
N ASP A 370 1.26 6.81 -36.98
CA ASP A 370 0.26 5.75 -37.15
C ASP A 370 0.63 4.53 -36.28
N ARG A 371 -0.39 3.92 -35.67
CA ARG A 371 -0.25 2.72 -34.83
C ARG A 371 0.18 1.47 -35.63
N ASN A 372 0.29 1.58 -36.95
CA ASN A 372 0.82 0.58 -37.86
C ASN A 372 1.86 1.23 -38.77
N GLU A 373 3.14 0.85 -38.63
CA GLU A 373 4.21 1.18 -39.58
C GLU A 373 4.05 0.45 -40.92
N SER A 374 2.88 0.50 -41.55
CA SER A 374 2.64 -0.04 -42.88
C SER A 374 1.87 0.91 -43.82
N SER A 375 1.43 2.07 -43.34
CA SER A 375 0.99 3.16 -44.21
C SER A 375 2.18 4.09 -44.46
N THR A 376 2.93 3.80 -45.52
CA THR A 376 3.63 4.87 -46.24
C THR A 376 2.63 6.01 -46.46
N LEU A 377 2.85 7.15 -45.82
CA LEU A 377 2.28 8.42 -46.23
C LEU A 377 2.76 8.65 -47.67
N THR A 378 1.98 8.18 -48.64
CA THR A 378 2.04 8.69 -50.00
C THR A 378 1.75 10.17 -49.90
N VAL A 379 2.80 10.96 -50.02
CA VAL A 379 2.74 12.39 -50.26
C VAL A 379 1.77 12.59 -51.42
N ALA A 380 0.58 13.11 -51.13
CA ALA A 380 -0.39 13.47 -52.15
C ALA A 380 0.14 14.72 -52.87
N THR A 381 0.98 14.52 -53.87
CA THR A 381 1.36 15.52 -54.88
C THR A 381 0.49 15.40 -56.13
N ASP A 382 -0.81 15.13 -55.98
CA ASP A 382 -1.74 15.29 -57.10
C ASP A 382 -2.49 16.62 -56.96
N PRO A 383 -2.33 17.55 -57.91
CA PRO A 383 -3.06 18.81 -57.90
C PRO A 383 -4.55 18.53 -58.12
N LEU A 384 -5.37 19.03 -57.19
CA LEU A 384 -6.81 19.17 -57.35
C LEU A 384 -7.09 20.08 -58.55
N THR A 385 -7.22 19.49 -59.73
CA THR A 385 -7.78 20.14 -60.91
C THR A 385 -8.97 19.37 -61.44
N ALA A 386 -10.09 20.09 -61.48
CA ALA A 386 -11.28 19.87 -62.29
C ALA A 386 -12.22 18.71 -61.91
N GLN A 387 -13.23 19.03 -61.10
CA GLN A 387 -14.63 18.75 -61.46
C GLN A 387 -15.58 19.67 -60.68
N LEU A 388 -15.58 20.94 -61.08
CA LEU A 388 -16.78 21.77 -61.02
C LEU A 388 -17.48 21.57 -62.36
N ASP A 389 -18.72 21.08 -62.32
CA ASP A 389 -19.90 21.72 -62.94
C ASP A 389 -20.91 20.70 -63.51
N ARG A 390 -22.19 21.08 -63.34
CA ARG A 390 -23.44 20.53 -63.92
C ARG A 390 -24.00 19.27 -63.23
N SER A 391 -25.22 19.24 -62.70
CA SER A 391 -26.38 20.10 -62.94
C SER A 391 -27.42 19.90 -61.82
N PHE A 392 -27.91 21.02 -61.30
CA PHE A 392 -29.19 21.13 -60.60
C PHE A 392 -30.32 20.65 -61.50
N ASP A 393 -31.27 19.89 -60.95
CA ASP A 393 -32.67 19.98 -61.38
C ASP A 393 -33.63 19.73 -60.22
N ILE A 394 -34.72 20.46 -60.26
CA ILE A 394 -35.63 20.83 -59.17
C ILE A 394 -37.01 20.17 -59.39
N PHE A 395 -37.67 19.75 -58.29
CA PHE A 395 -39.09 19.36 -58.11
C PHE A 395 -39.70 18.22 -58.95
N THR A 396 -40.28 17.20 -58.31
CA THR A 396 -41.74 17.04 -58.08
C THR A 396 -42.10 15.69 -57.43
N GLN A 397 -43.13 15.72 -56.59
CA GLN A 397 -43.78 14.61 -55.86
C GLN A 397 -44.53 13.62 -56.78
N PRO A 398 -45.02 12.50 -56.23
CA PRO A 398 -46.41 12.47 -55.72
C PRO A 398 -46.54 12.29 -54.20
#